data_AF-A0A3B9ERP1-F1
#
_entry.id   AF-A0A3B9ERP1-F1
#
_cell.length_a   1.000
_cell.length_b   1.000
_cell.length_c   1.000
_cell.angle_alpha   90.00
_cell.angle_beta   90.00
_cell.angle_gamma   90.00
#
_symmetry.space_group_name_H-M   'P 1'
#
loop_
_entity.id
_entity.type
_entity.pdbx_description
1 polymer ?
#
loop_
_entity_poly.entity_id
_entity_poly.type
_entity_poly.pdbx_seq_one_letter_code
_entity_poly.pdbx_strand_id
1 'polypeptide(L)'
;FVALGFSAASLRTHSVDGRLLASETPTTVIEGRIVEFQPYAKGSRVVLDHVDVAALGQPDTPARVRLRLRGTQPDMKAGDWVRVRGRLSAPSAPLMPGGFDFQRHAYFSGIGAVGFSMGAVKVLDGPEPGPLNWRIHLSNVRVRLAERVMAAIGGDAGAVSAALITGHRTLIPEPVLDAFR
;
A
#
# COMPACT_ATOMS: atom_id res chain seq x y z
N PHE A 1 7.45 34.49 3.41
CA PHE A 1 7.17 33.11 3.90
C PHE A 1 5.86 32.53 3.37
N VAL A 2 4.73 33.27 3.38
CA VAL A 2 3.42 32.78 2.86
C VAL A 2 3.47 32.35 1.38
N ALA A 3 4.14 33.12 0.51
CA ALA A 3 4.24 32.80 -0.93
C ALA A 3 5.05 31.51 -1.22
N LEU A 4 6.07 31.23 -0.41
CA LEU A 4 6.86 29.98 -0.50
C LEU A 4 6.02 28.78 -0.05
N GLY A 5 5.23 28.94 1.01
CA GLY A 5 4.30 27.90 1.48
C GLY A 5 3.22 27.58 0.46
N PHE A 6 2.61 28.60 -0.15
CA PHE A 6 1.62 28.42 -1.22
C PHE A 6 2.24 27.75 -2.46
N SER A 7 3.43 28.19 -2.87
CA SER A 7 4.13 27.59 -4.02
C SER A 7 4.50 26.13 -3.76
N ALA A 8 5.00 25.80 -2.56
CA ALA A 8 5.28 24.41 -2.16
C ALA A 8 4.02 23.54 -2.11
N ALA A 9 2.90 24.08 -1.62
CA ALA A 9 1.61 23.38 -1.59
C ALA A 9 1.03 23.15 -2.98
N SER A 10 1.12 24.14 -3.87
CA SER A 10 0.69 24.01 -5.27
C SER A 10 1.57 23.03 -6.04
N LEU A 11 2.90 23.12 -5.88
CA LEU A 11 3.84 22.14 -6.46
C LEU A 11 3.54 20.73 -5.96
N ARG A 12 3.26 20.55 -4.67
CA ARG A 12 2.89 19.24 -4.12
C ARG A 12 1.59 18.73 -4.74
N THR A 13 0.58 19.58 -4.87
CA THR A 13 -0.72 19.21 -5.45
C THR A 13 -0.58 18.81 -6.92
N HIS A 14 0.17 19.58 -7.72
CA HIS A 14 0.41 19.27 -9.12
C HIS A 14 1.35 18.07 -9.34
N SER A 15 2.28 17.79 -8.41
CA SER A 15 3.21 16.66 -8.51
C SER A 15 2.56 15.29 -8.26
N VAL A 16 1.35 15.29 -7.73
CA VAL A 16 0.62 14.08 -7.36
C VAL A 16 -0.33 13.75 -8.51
N ASP A 17 0.02 12.74 -9.30
CA ASP A 17 -0.90 12.16 -10.28
C ASP A 17 -1.96 11.33 -9.53
N GLY A 18 -2.93 12.05 -8.95
CA GLY A 18 -3.89 11.55 -7.98
C GLY A 18 -5.20 11.15 -8.63
N ARG A 19 -5.14 10.41 -9.75
CA ARG A 19 -6.34 9.85 -10.39
C ARG A 19 -7.00 8.88 -9.43
N LEU A 20 -8.10 9.32 -8.83
CA LEU A 20 -8.94 8.47 -8.00
C LEU A 20 -9.84 7.65 -8.91
N LEU A 21 -10.02 6.39 -8.55
CA LEU A 21 -11.00 5.53 -9.20
C LEU A 21 -12.40 6.15 -9.04
N ALA A 22 -13.17 6.24 -10.14
CA ALA A 22 -14.47 6.89 -10.14
C ALA A 22 -15.56 6.05 -9.45
N SER A 23 -15.53 4.73 -9.63
CA SER A 23 -16.53 3.80 -9.11
C SER A 23 -15.92 2.45 -8.75
N GLU A 24 -16.61 1.67 -7.93
CA GLU A 24 -16.16 0.33 -7.57
C GLU A 24 -16.11 -0.58 -8.81
N THR A 25 -15.04 -1.34 -8.97
CA THR A 25 -14.90 -2.29 -10.07
C THR A 25 -15.65 -3.59 -9.77
N PRO A 26 -16.17 -4.30 -10.80
CA PRO A 26 -16.51 -5.70 -10.63
C PRO A 26 -15.27 -6.52 -10.23
N THR A 27 -15.48 -7.78 -9.85
CA THR A 27 -14.35 -8.70 -9.64
C THR A 27 -13.56 -8.83 -10.93
N THR A 28 -12.31 -8.40 -10.92
CA THR A 28 -11.46 -8.32 -12.11
C THR A 28 -10.04 -8.77 -11.82
N VAL A 29 -9.25 -8.95 -12.88
CA VAL A 29 -7.82 -9.24 -12.79
C VAL A 29 -7.08 -7.91 -12.67
N ILE A 30 -6.16 -7.86 -11.70
CA ILE A 30 -5.32 -6.72 -11.40
C ILE A 30 -3.88 -7.19 -11.51
N GLU A 31 -3.10 -6.50 -12.32
CA GLU A 31 -1.68 -6.72 -12.52
C GLU A 31 -0.89 -5.47 -12.15
N GLY A 32 0.36 -5.65 -11.75
CA GLY A 32 1.26 -4.54 -11.48
C GLY A 32 2.47 -4.99 -10.70
N ARG A 33 3.32 -4.03 -10.37
CA ARG A 33 4.56 -4.26 -9.63
C ARG A 33 4.46 -3.76 -8.20
N ILE A 34 4.91 -4.56 -7.25
CA ILE A 34 4.88 -4.20 -5.83
C ILE A 34 5.91 -3.09 -5.57
N VAL A 35 5.45 -1.90 -5.20
CA VAL A 35 6.32 -0.79 -4.76
C VAL A 35 6.46 -0.69 -3.24
N GLU A 36 5.50 -1.27 -2.51
CA GLU A 36 5.50 -1.30 -1.06
C GLU A 36 4.88 -2.61 -0.60
N PHE A 37 5.55 -3.29 0.33
CA PHE A 37 5.13 -4.56 0.91
C PHE A 37 5.10 -4.44 2.43
N GLN A 38 3.95 -4.74 3.03
CA GLN A 38 3.75 -4.75 4.48
C GLN A 38 3.15 -6.10 4.91
N PRO A 39 3.90 -6.94 5.63
CA PRO A 39 3.36 -8.19 6.16
C PRO A 39 2.36 -7.92 7.31
N TYR A 40 1.37 -8.80 7.44
CA TYR A 40 0.46 -8.88 8.58
C TYR A 40 0.60 -10.24 9.26
N ALA A 41 0.07 -10.36 10.48
CA ALA A 41 -0.11 -11.67 11.12
C ALA A 41 -0.96 -12.65 10.27
N LYS A 42 -1.92 -12.12 9.49
CA LYS A 42 -2.75 -12.88 8.54
C LYS A 42 -2.84 -12.15 7.20
N GLY A 43 -1.99 -12.53 6.25
CA GLY A 43 -1.91 -11.97 4.91
C GLY A 43 -0.91 -10.83 4.79
N SER A 44 -1.12 -9.93 3.84
CA SER A 44 -0.21 -8.79 3.58
C SER A 44 -0.96 -7.61 2.98
N ARG A 45 -0.36 -6.43 3.02
CA ARG A 45 -0.79 -5.25 2.27
C ARG A 45 0.29 -4.88 1.30
N VAL A 46 -0.10 -4.67 0.06
CA VAL A 46 0.79 -4.27 -1.02
C VAL A 46 0.29 -2.99 -1.66
N VAL A 47 1.22 -2.19 -2.17
CA VAL A 47 0.92 -1.09 -3.09
C VAL A 47 1.53 -1.47 -4.43
N LEU A 48 0.71 -1.44 -5.47
CA LEU A 48 1.12 -1.71 -6.84
C LEU A 48 1.33 -0.40 -7.60
N ASP A 49 2.37 -0.33 -8.43
CA ASP A 49 2.52 0.61 -9.54
C ASP A 49 2.45 -0.12 -10.89
N HIS A 50 2.49 0.62 -12.00
CA HIS A 50 2.29 0.08 -13.36
C HIS A 50 1.04 -0.81 -13.41
N VAL A 51 -0.03 -0.31 -12.82
CA VAL A 51 -1.22 -1.11 -12.59
C VAL A 51 -1.96 -1.27 -13.91
N ASP A 52 -2.33 -2.50 -14.21
CA ASP A 52 -3.27 -2.86 -15.26
C ASP A 52 -4.49 -3.54 -14.62
N VAL A 53 -5.68 -3.10 -15.01
CA VAL A 53 -6.94 -3.59 -14.44
C VAL A 53 -7.82 -4.00 -15.61
N ALA A 54 -8.06 -5.30 -15.78
CA ALA A 54 -8.76 -5.81 -16.96
C ALA A 54 -10.19 -5.26 -17.17
N ALA A 55 -10.81 -4.72 -16.11
CA ALA A 55 -12.14 -4.11 -16.19
C ALA A 55 -12.11 -2.59 -16.47
N LEU A 56 -10.94 -1.97 -16.56
CA LEU A 56 -10.75 -0.54 -16.80
C LEU A 56 -9.87 -0.34 -18.04
N GLY A 57 -10.24 0.62 -18.89
CA GLY A 57 -9.36 1.08 -19.95
C GLY A 57 -8.35 2.12 -19.43
N GLN A 58 -7.37 2.47 -20.27
CA GLN A 58 -6.74 3.79 -20.16
C GLN A 58 -7.71 4.82 -20.75
N PRO A 59 -7.97 5.97 -20.11
CA PRO A 59 -7.16 6.64 -19.08
C PRO A 59 -7.63 6.44 -17.61
N ASP A 60 -8.56 5.52 -17.36
CA ASP A 60 -9.28 5.39 -16.07
C ASP A 60 -8.52 4.58 -15.01
N THR A 61 -7.48 3.87 -15.42
CA THR A 61 -6.68 3.04 -14.50
C THR A 61 -5.81 3.90 -13.58
N PRO A 62 -5.92 3.76 -12.25
CA PRO A 62 -5.12 4.52 -11.31
C PRO A 62 -3.62 4.20 -11.38
N ALA A 63 -2.77 5.23 -11.23
CA ALA A 63 -1.32 5.06 -11.27
C ALA A 63 -0.79 4.09 -10.19
N ARG A 64 -1.40 4.09 -9.01
CA ARG A 64 -1.10 3.15 -7.93
C ARG A 64 -2.33 2.69 -7.18
N VAL A 65 -2.31 1.43 -6.77
CA VAL A 65 -3.42 0.75 -6.11
C VAL A 65 -2.93 0.04 -4.86
N ARG A 66 -3.66 0.21 -3.75
CA ARG A 66 -3.34 -0.46 -2.47
C ARG A 66 -4.27 -1.65 -2.25
N LEU A 67 -3.69 -2.85 -2.19
CA LEU A 67 -4.43 -4.10 -2.00
C LEU A 67 -4.14 -4.71 -0.64
N ARG A 68 -5.21 -5.21 0.00
CA ARG A 68 -5.09 -6.15 1.12
C ARG A 68 -5.17 -7.57 0.58
N LEU A 69 -4.09 -8.31 0.71
CA LEU A 69 -4.01 -9.72 0.34
C LEU A 69 -4.41 -10.55 1.55
N ARG A 70 -5.40 -11.44 1.37
CA ARG A 70 -5.93 -12.29 2.44
C ARG A 70 -5.45 -13.74 2.29
N GLY A 71 -5.36 -14.45 3.41
CA GLY A 71 -4.96 -15.86 3.43
C GLY A 71 -3.46 -16.06 3.17
N THR A 72 -3.08 -17.30 2.89
CA THR A 72 -1.71 -17.67 2.57
C THR A 72 -1.34 -17.15 1.19
N GLN A 73 -0.24 -16.41 1.12
CA GLN A 73 0.30 -15.84 -0.10
C GLN A 73 1.67 -16.48 -0.38
N PRO A 74 2.10 -16.56 -1.65
CA PRO A 74 3.47 -16.98 -1.95
C PRO A 74 4.48 -15.96 -1.40
N ASP A 75 5.74 -16.37 -1.32
CA ASP A 75 6.82 -15.43 -1.02
C ASP A 75 6.90 -14.35 -2.11
N MET A 76 6.89 -13.11 -1.67
CA MET A 76 6.94 -11.93 -2.53
C MET A 76 7.57 -10.77 -1.77
N LYS A 77 8.15 -9.83 -2.51
CA LYS A 77 8.81 -8.63 -1.97
C LYS A 77 8.50 -7.42 -2.83
N ALA A 78 8.89 -6.24 -2.35
CA ALA A 78 8.84 -5.05 -3.20
C ALA A 78 9.83 -5.22 -4.36
N GLY A 79 9.35 -4.95 -5.58
CA GLY A 79 10.03 -5.20 -6.84
C GLY A 79 9.35 -6.27 -7.69
N ASP A 80 8.63 -7.21 -7.08
CA ASP A 80 8.04 -8.33 -7.81
C ASP A 80 6.81 -7.88 -8.61
N TRP A 81 6.61 -8.50 -9.77
CA TRP A 81 5.40 -8.34 -10.58
C TRP A 81 4.37 -9.37 -10.15
N VAL A 82 3.11 -8.95 -10.06
CA VAL A 82 2.05 -9.79 -9.52
C VAL A 82 0.76 -9.67 -10.31
N ARG A 83 0.02 -10.77 -10.34
CA ARG A 83 -1.33 -10.88 -10.87
C ARG A 83 -2.26 -11.42 -9.80
N VAL A 84 -3.40 -10.75 -9.61
CA VAL A 84 -4.38 -11.16 -8.62
C VAL A 84 -5.80 -10.84 -9.07
N ARG A 85 -6.75 -11.70 -8.72
CA ARG A 85 -8.18 -11.37 -8.86
C ARG A 85 -8.64 -10.63 -7.62
N GLY A 86 -9.40 -9.55 -7.79
CA GLY A 86 -9.87 -8.74 -6.68
C GLY A 86 -10.93 -7.74 -7.09
N ARG A 87 -11.32 -6.91 -6.12
CA ARG A 87 -12.16 -5.74 -6.36
C ARG A 87 -11.43 -4.49 -5.88
N LEU A 88 -11.61 -3.41 -6.64
CA LEU A 88 -11.10 -2.09 -6.33
C LEU A 88 -12.24 -1.15 -6.06
N SER A 89 -12.07 -0.29 -5.08
CA SER A 89 -12.98 0.79 -4.74
C SER A 89 -12.20 2.10 -4.63
N ALA A 90 -12.92 3.20 -4.81
CA ALA A 90 -12.40 4.53 -4.55
C ALA A 90 -12.04 4.65 -3.05
N PRO A 91 -10.98 5.38 -2.68
CA PRO A 91 -10.73 5.73 -1.29
C PRO A 91 -11.94 6.44 -0.68
N SER A 92 -12.35 6.04 0.53
CA SER A 92 -13.55 6.56 1.19
C SER A 92 -13.45 8.05 1.49
N ALA A 93 -14.53 8.79 1.26
CA ALA A 93 -14.68 10.17 1.70
C ALA A 93 -14.69 10.29 3.25
N PRO A 94 -14.55 11.50 3.81
CA PRO A 94 -14.71 11.73 5.25
C PRO A 94 -16.05 11.20 5.77
N LEU A 95 -16.02 10.47 6.89
CA LEU A 95 -17.22 9.86 7.49
C LEU A 95 -18.11 10.88 8.23
N MET A 96 -17.54 12.03 8.61
CA MET A 96 -18.25 13.10 9.31
C MET A 96 -17.60 14.45 9.01
N PRO A 97 -18.33 15.57 9.09
CA PRO A 97 -17.75 16.91 8.97
C PRO A 97 -16.60 17.12 9.95
N GLY A 98 -15.44 17.57 9.47
CA GLY A 98 -14.23 17.75 10.28
C GLY A 98 -13.50 16.46 10.69
N GLY A 99 -14.01 15.28 10.29
CA GLY A 99 -13.35 14.00 10.51
C GLY A 99 -12.12 13.79 9.62
N PHE A 100 -11.40 12.71 9.87
CA PHE A 100 -10.23 12.35 9.05
C PHE A 100 -10.63 12.06 7.60
N ASP A 101 -9.95 12.70 6.66
CA ASP A 101 -10.19 12.55 5.24
C ASP A 101 -9.26 11.49 4.62
N PHE A 102 -9.78 10.26 4.51
CA PHE A 102 -9.05 9.15 3.90
C PHE A 102 -8.81 9.34 2.40
N GLN A 103 -9.74 10.01 1.71
CA GLN A 103 -9.64 10.28 0.28
C GLN A 103 -8.51 11.27 0.00
N ARG A 104 -8.45 12.37 0.75
CA ARG A 104 -7.36 13.35 0.69
C ARG A 104 -6.02 12.71 1.05
N HIS A 105 -5.98 11.89 2.12
CA HIS A 105 -4.74 11.20 2.49
C HIS A 105 -4.27 10.24 1.40
N ALA A 106 -5.17 9.48 0.78
CA ALA A 106 -4.87 8.60 -0.34
C ALA A 106 -4.37 9.38 -1.56
N TYR A 107 -5.05 10.48 -1.90
CA TYR A 107 -4.64 11.40 -2.96
C TYR A 107 -3.20 11.86 -2.76
N PHE A 108 -2.85 12.46 -1.60
CA PHE A 108 -1.48 12.93 -1.35
C PHE A 108 -0.42 11.82 -1.21
N SER A 109 -0.87 10.59 -0.96
CA SER A 109 -0.02 9.39 -1.02
C SER A 109 0.16 8.89 -2.46
N GLY A 110 -0.59 9.45 -3.41
CA GLY A 110 -0.75 9.05 -4.80
C GLY A 110 -1.28 7.64 -4.96
N ILE A 111 -2.20 7.24 -4.09
CA ILE A 111 -2.97 6.00 -4.15
C ILE A 111 -4.34 6.34 -4.71
N GLY A 112 -4.64 5.82 -5.90
CA GLY A 112 -5.88 6.14 -6.60
C GLY A 112 -7.01 5.14 -6.37
N ALA A 113 -6.69 3.91 -5.96
CA ALA A 113 -7.68 2.93 -5.53
C ALA A 113 -7.21 2.11 -4.34
N VAL A 114 -8.17 1.59 -3.59
CA VAL A 114 -7.96 0.61 -2.53
C VAL A 114 -8.75 -0.65 -2.85
N GLY A 115 -8.33 -1.81 -2.35
CA GLY A 115 -9.05 -3.04 -2.63
C GLY A 115 -8.57 -4.23 -1.84
N PHE A 116 -9.09 -5.40 -2.19
CA PHE A 116 -8.71 -6.67 -1.58
C PHE A 116 -8.62 -7.78 -2.61
N SER A 117 -7.75 -8.76 -2.34
CA SER A 117 -7.63 -9.95 -3.18
C SER A 117 -8.73 -10.98 -2.90
N MET A 118 -9.09 -11.70 -3.95
CA MET A 118 -9.91 -12.89 -3.94
C MET A 118 -9.05 -14.08 -4.38
N GLY A 119 -8.28 -14.61 -3.44
CA GLY A 119 -7.37 -15.73 -3.65
C GLY A 119 -5.90 -15.39 -3.49
N ALA A 120 -5.05 -16.37 -3.78
CA ALA A 120 -3.61 -16.22 -3.79
C ALA A 120 -3.16 -15.40 -5.02
N VAL A 121 -2.15 -14.58 -4.81
CA VAL A 121 -1.46 -13.84 -5.86
C VAL A 121 -0.60 -14.81 -6.68
N LYS A 122 -0.50 -14.56 -7.99
CA LYS A 122 0.50 -15.18 -8.85
C LYS A 122 1.65 -14.20 -9.05
N VAL A 123 2.87 -14.60 -8.69
CA VAL A 123 4.08 -13.84 -9.02
C VAL A 123 4.38 -14.05 -10.51
N LEU A 124 4.75 -12.98 -11.20
CA LEU A 124 5.07 -12.94 -12.61
C LEU A 124 6.54 -12.57 -12.80
N ASP A 125 7.11 -13.00 -13.92
CA ASP A 125 8.37 -12.46 -14.39
C ASP A 125 8.16 -11.06 -14.93
N GLY A 126 9.09 -10.16 -14.62
CA GLY A 126 9.03 -8.79 -15.12
C GLY A 126 10.36 -8.07 -14.90
N PRO A 127 10.50 -6.86 -15.44
CA PRO A 127 11.74 -6.09 -15.33
C PRO A 127 12.06 -5.81 -13.87
N GLU A 128 13.32 -6.02 -13.52
CA GLU A 128 13.83 -5.70 -12.19
C GLU A 128 13.72 -4.20 -11.89
N PRO A 129 13.50 -3.83 -10.62
CA PRO A 129 13.50 -2.43 -10.24
C PRO A 129 14.89 -1.82 -10.45
N GLY A 130 14.98 -0.80 -11.30
CA GLY A 130 16.19 -0.01 -11.47
C GLY A 130 16.67 0.66 -10.17
N PRO A 131 17.95 1.05 -10.08
CA PRO A 131 18.61 1.48 -8.83
C PRO A 131 18.04 2.77 -8.22
N LEU A 132 17.31 3.57 -9.01
CA LEU A 132 16.68 4.81 -8.58
C LEU A 132 15.31 4.60 -7.91
N ASN A 133 14.81 3.36 -7.84
CA ASN A 133 13.52 3.04 -7.22
C ASN A 133 13.62 3.01 -5.68
N TRP A 134 13.96 4.15 -5.07
CA TRP A 134 14.18 4.29 -3.63
C TRP A 134 13.02 3.76 -2.77
N ARG A 135 11.77 3.85 -3.24
CA ARG A 135 10.59 3.33 -2.55
C ARG A 135 10.66 1.81 -2.34
N ILE A 136 11.05 1.09 -3.38
CA ILE A 136 11.19 -0.37 -3.35
C ILE A 136 12.32 -0.76 -2.41
N HIS A 137 13.48 -0.09 -2.51
CA HIS A 137 14.61 -0.33 -1.63
C HIS A 137 14.25 -0.05 -0.15
N LEU A 138 13.59 1.07 0.12
CA LEU A 138 13.13 1.42 1.47
C LEU A 138 12.12 0.39 2.01
N SER A 139 11.17 -0.05 1.19
CA SER A 139 10.21 -1.09 1.59
C SER A 139 10.93 -2.37 1.99
N ASN A 140 11.89 -2.82 1.18
CA ASN A 140 12.66 -4.04 1.46
C ASN A 140 13.52 -3.89 2.73
N VAL A 141 14.12 -2.71 2.96
CA VAL A 141 14.86 -2.42 4.20
C VAL A 141 13.93 -2.48 5.42
N ARG A 142 12.73 -1.88 5.35
CA ARG A 142 11.76 -1.90 6.45
C ARG A 142 11.31 -3.31 6.80
N VAL A 143 11.03 -4.14 5.80
CA VAL A 143 10.64 -5.54 6.02
C VAL A 143 11.77 -6.31 6.72
N ARG A 144 13.00 -6.24 6.20
CA ARG A 144 14.17 -6.89 6.82
C ARG A 144 14.44 -6.41 8.24
N LEU A 145 14.28 -5.10 8.49
CA LEU A 145 14.46 -4.54 9.82
C LEU A 145 13.39 -5.04 10.79
N ALA A 146 12.13 -5.10 10.35
CA ALA A 146 11.05 -5.67 11.16
C ALA A 146 11.34 -7.14 11.51
N GLU A 147 11.72 -7.96 10.53
CA GLU A 147 12.08 -9.36 10.75
C GLU A 147 13.23 -9.52 11.75
N ARG A 148 14.27 -8.68 11.63
CA ARG A 148 15.41 -8.71 12.55
C ARG A 148 15.03 -8.31 13.98
N VAL A 149 14.20 -7.29 14.14
CA VAL A 149 13.72 -6.86 15.47
C VAL A 149 12.83 -7.93 16.09
N MET A 150 11.93 -8.52 15.30
CA MET A 150 11.08 -9.62 15.72
C MET A 150 11.91 -10.83 16.18
N ALA A 151 12.95 -11.20 15.43
CA ALA A 151 13.83 -12.31 15.77
C ALA A 151 14.69 -12.05 17.02
N ALA A 152 15.07 -10.80 17.28
CA ALA A 152 15.92 -10.44 18.41
C ALA A 152 15.16 -10.31 19.75
N ILE A 153 13.94 -9.75 19.72
CA ILE A 153 13.16 -9.49 20.93
C ILE A 153 12.10 -10.58 21.18
N GLY A 154 11.43 -11.02 20.12
CA GLY A 154 10.33 -11.99 20.19
C GLY A 154 9.04 -11.43 20.81
N GLY A 155 7.96 -12.20 20.64
CA GLY A 155 6.65 -11.93 21.24
C GLY A 155 6.03 -10.57 20.88
N ASP A 156 5.10 -10.13 21.73
CA ASP A 156 4.37 -8.87 21.55
C ASP A 156 5.27 -7.63 21.66
N ALA A 157 6.28 -7.69 22.53
CA ALA A 157 7.27 -6.62 22.67
C ALA A 157 8.10 -6.42 21.39
N GLY A 158 8.48 -7.52 20.72
CA GLY A 158 9.12 -7.48 19.41
C GLY A 158 8.21 -6.88 18.35
N ALA A 159 6.93 -7.24 18.34
CA ALA A 159 5.94 -6.73 17.39
C ALA A 159 5.72 -5.23 17.54
N VAL A 160 5.58 -4.73 18.78
CA VAL A 160 5.46 -3.30 19.08
C VAL A 160 6.76 -2.56 18.70
N SER A 161 7.92 -3.11 19.05
CA SER A 161 9.21 -2.49 18.73
C SER A 161 9.44 -2.40 17.22
N ALA A 162 9.18 -3.47 16.48
CA ALA A 162 9.27 -3.50 15.03
C ALA A 162 8.32 -2.47 14.40
N ALA A 163 7.09 -2.36 14.90
CA ALA A 163 6.11 -1.40 14.42
C ALA A 163 6.52 0.07 14.67
N LEU A 164 7.12 0.38 15.82
CA LEU A 164 7.60 1.73 16.14
C LEU A 164 8.80 2.14 15.26
N ILE A 165 9.74 1.21 15.03
CA ILE A 165 10.95 1.48 14.25
C ILE A 165 10.65 1.59 12.76
N THR A 166 9.81 0.69 12.24
CA THR A 166 9.55 0.58 10.79
C THR A 166 8.31 1.35 10.34
N GLY A 167 7.45 1.75 11.28
CA GLY A 167 6.13 2.33 11.02
C GLY A 167 5.07 1.29 10.65
N HIS A 168 5.41 0.00 10.58
CA HIS A 168 4.48 -1.07 10.21
C HIS A 168 3.67 -1.54 11.43
N ARG A 169 2.58 -0.82 11.75
CA ARG A 169 1.64 -1.20 12.81
C ARG A 169 0.92 -2.53 12.58
N THR A 170 1.04 -3.08 11.38
CA THR A 170 0.40 -4.32 10.91
C THR A 170 0.92 -5.59 11.58
N LEU A 171 2.06 -5.49 12.26
CA LEU A 171 2.71 -6.59 12.99
C LEU A 171 2.21 -6.73 14.42
N ILE A 172 1.59 -5.69 15.00
CA ILE A 172 1.10 -5.73 16.37
C ILE A 172 -0.17 -6.59 16.42
N PRO A 173 -0.26 -7.62 17.29
CA PRO A 173 -1.47 -8.42 17.45
C PRO A 173 -2.66 -7.56 17.90
N GLU A 174 -3.86 -7.90 17.44
CA GLU A 174 -5.08 -7.15 17.79
C GLU A 174 -5.30 -7.02 19.30
N PRO A 175 -5.11 -8.07 20.13
CA PRO A 175 -5.26 -7.93 21.59
C PRO A 175 -4.33 -6.89 22.22
N VAL A 176 -3.13 -6.73 21.64
CA VAL A 176 -2.15 -5.74 22.10
C VAL A 176 -2.53 -4.35 21.62
N LEU A 177 -3.03 -4.21 20.39
CA LEU A 177 -3.55 -2.94 19.87
C LEU A 177 -4.76 -2.43 20.67
N ASP A 178 -5.64 -3.32 21.09
CA ASP A 178 -6.83 -2.98 21.88
C ASP A 178 -6.46 -2.44 23.27
N ALA A 179 -5.33 -2.85 23.85
CA ALA A 179 -4.85 -2.32 25.13
C ALA A 179 -4.39 -0.84 25.06
N PHE A 180 -4.20 -0.29 23.85
CA PHE A 180 -3.80 1.11 23.65
C PHE A 180 -4.97 2.03 23.24
N ARG A 181 -6.18 1.50 23.05
CA ARG A 181 -7.39 2.27 22.68
C ARG A 181 -8.09 2.81 23.92
#